data_AF-A0A9P6XWQ8-F1
#
_entry.id   AF-A0A9P6XWQ8-F1
#
_cell.length_a   1.000
_cell.length_b   1.000
_cell.length_c   1.000
_cell.angle_alpha   90.00
_cell.angle_beta   90.00
_cell.angle_gamma   90.00
#
_symmetry.space_group_name_H-M   'P 1'
#
loop_
_entity.id
_entity.type
_entity.pdbx_description
1 polymer ?
#
loop_
_entity_poly.entity_id
_entity_poly.type
_entity_poly.pdbx_seq_one_letter_code
_entity_poly.pdbx_strand_id
1 'polypeptide(L)'
;MERQRDQARAAGKFKMAEGLSYEGADTRFEGYEKLELDNVKVTALYVDGTQVQEVKAGQSAVVVLDATPFYEESGGQVGDTGLLEADGVRFAVADTLKIQAGVFGHHGVLESGSLSVGDTLLARVDAVRRARTTRR
;
A
#
# COMPACT_ATOMS: atom_id res chain seq x y z
N MET A 1 -28.54 -6.01 -2.84
CA MET A 1 -28.30 -4.95 -1.82
C MET A 1 -27.18 -5.42 -0.88
N GLU A 2 -25.96 -5.63 -1.39
CA GLU A 2 -24.90 -6.30 -0.61
C GLU A 2 -23.50 -5.69 -0.81
N ARG A 3 -23.33 -4.79 -1.80
CA ARG A 3 -22.06 -4.12 -2.13
C ARG A 3 -21.80 -2.80 -1.37
N GLN A 4 -22.65 -2.46 -0.41
CA GLN A 4 -22.59 -1.18 0.31
C GLN A 4 -22.20 -1.34 1.79
N ARG A 5 -22.04 -2.59 2.27
CA ARG A 5 -21.65 -2.86 3.66
C ARG A 5 -20.15 -3.02 3.90
N ASP A 6 -19.37 -3.31 2.85
CA ASP A 6 -17.93 -3.53 2.99
C ASP A 6 -17.14 -2.19 3.06
N GLN A 7 -17.62 -1.16 2.34
CA GLN A 7 -17.02 0.19 2.36
C GLN A 7 -17.09 0.86 3.74
N ALA A 8 -18.09 0.53 4.57
CA ALA A 8 -18.29 1.15 5.88
C ALA A 8 -17.30 0.67 6.96
N ARG A 9 -16.69 -0.53 6.81
CA ARG A 9 -15.65 -1.00 7.74
C ARG A 9 -14.25 -0.53 7.34
N ALA A 10 -14.01 -0.35 6.04
CA ALA A 10 -12.80 0.31 5.57
C ALA A 10 -12.75 1.77 6.08
N ALA A 11 -13.89 2.47 6.13
CA ALA A 11 -14.05 3.82 6.71
C ALA A 11 -13.64 4.00 8.17
N GLY A 12 -13.76 2.97 9.00
CA GLY A 12 -13.29 3.02 10.38
C GLY A 12 -11.77 2.93 10.51
N LYS A 13 -11.09 2.26 9.57
CA LYS A 13 -9.63 2.19 9.49
C LYS A 13 -9.03 3.34 8.65
N PHE A 14 -9.83 3.98 7.80
CA PHE A 14 -9.43 5.09 6.93
C PHE A 14 -8.92 6.34 7.67
N LYS A 15 -9.27 6.53 8.95
CA LYS A 15 -8.81 7.69 9.74
C LYS A 15 -7.36 7.64 10.23
N MET A 16 -6.62 6.55 10.00
CA MET A 16 -5.23 6.45 10.46
C MET A 16 -4.20 6.94 9.43
N ALA A 17 -4.57 7.11 8.16
CA ALA A 17 -3.70 7.64 7.12
C ALA A 17 -3.69 9.19 7.11
N GLU A 18 -4.86 9.82 7.30
CA GLU A 18 -5.01 11.27 7.42
C GLU A 18 -4.38 11.76 8.73
N GLY A 19 -3.08 12.04 8.71
CA GLY A 19 -2.35 12.61 9.86
C GLY A 19 -0.99 11.97 10.16
N LEU A 20 -0.53 11.01 9.36
CA LEU A 20 0.84 10.55 9.47
C LEU A 20 1.78 11.64 8.95
N SER A 21 2.56 12.24 9.85
CA SER A 21 3.67 13.11 9.48
C SER A 21 4.75 12.26 8.81
N TYR A 22 4.83 12.34 7.49
CA TYR A 22 5.95 11.80 6.73
C TYR A 22 6.78 12.98 6.21
N GLU A 23 8.07 12.98 6.52
CA GLU A 23 9.00 14.05 6.16
C GLU A 23 9.93 13.67 4.99
N GLY A 24 9.68 12.51 4.37
CA GLY A 24 10.47 12.03 3.23
C GLY A 24 10.04 12.63 1.88
N ALA A 25 10.69 12.20 0.81
CA ALA A 25 10.36 12.61 -0.55
C ALA A 25 9.02 11.99 -1.02
N ASP A 26 8.37 12.68 -1.96
CA ASP A 26 7.18 12.19 -2.67
C ASP A 26 7.42 10.81 -3.29
N THR A 27 6.38 9.97 -3.29
CA THR A 27 6.41 8.69 -3.97
C THR A 27 6.25 8.91 -5.48
N ARG A 28 7.19 8.38 -6.25
CA ARG A 28 7.14 8.38 -7.71
C ARG A 28 6.15 7.33 -8.20
N PHE A 29 5.01 7.79 -8.69
CA PHE A 29 4.03 6.91 -9.32
C PHE A 29 4.50 6.48 -10.73
N GLU A 30 4.70 5.17 -10.93
CA GLU A 30 5.13 4.56 -12.21
C GLU A 30 4.14 3.52 -12.72
N GLY A 31 2.89 3.57 -12.26
CA GLY A 31 1.85 2.59 -12.57
C GLY A 31 1.08 2.81 -13.87
N TYR A 32 1.47 3.76 -14.73
CA TYR A 32 0.73 4.06 -15.96
C TYR A 32 0.79 2.91 -16.98
N GLU A 33 1.97 2.31 -17.15
CA GLU A 33 2.20 1.21 -18.09
C GLU A 33 2.73 -0.05 -17.38
N LYS A 34 3.29 0.11 -16.18
CA LYS A 34 3.90 -0.98 -15.41
C LYS A 34 2.93 -1.49 -14.35
N LEU A 35 2.69 -2.80 -14.36
CA LEU A 35 1.97 -3.51 -13.30
C LEU A 35 2.92 -4.10 -12.25
N GLU A 36 4.23 -4.06 -12.53
CA GLU A 36 5.28 -4.55 -11.66
C GLU A 36 6.46 -3.58 -11.71
N LEU A 37 7.02 -3.28 -10.55
CA LEU A 37 8.25 -2.50 -10.38
C LEU A 37 9.19 -3.25 -9.46
N ASP A 38 10.33 -3.62 -10.00
CA ASP A 38 11.48 -4.09 -9.23
C ASP A 38 12.23 -2.92 -8.58
N ASN A 39 13.04 -3.25 -7.59
CA ASN A 39 13.92 -2.31 -6.91
C ASN A 39 13.21 -1.12 -6.23
N VAL A 40 11.98 -1.31 -5.75
CA VAL A 40 11.27 -0.28 -4.98
C VAL A 40 11.79 -0.26 -3.54
N LYS A 41 12.11 0.92 -3.03
CA LYS A 41 12.66 1.11 -1.69
C LYS A 41 11.58 1.52 -0.70
N VAL A 42 11.59 0.88 0.47
CA VAL A 42 10.75 1.28 1.60
C VAL A 42 11.31 2.56 2.22
N THR A 43 10.53 3.63 2.21
CA THR A 43 10.91 4.92 2.82
C THR A 43 10.36 5.08 4.22
N ALA A 44 9.20 4.49 4.51
CA ALA A 44 8.60 4.48 5.84
C ALA A 44 7.67 3.28 6.05
N LEU A 45 7.49 2.90 7.31
CA LEU A 45 6.58 1.84 7.75
C LEU A 45 5.72 2.37 8.90
N TYR A 46 4.45 2.01 8.92
CA TYR A 46 3.53 2.36 10.00
C TYR A 46 2.72 1.15 10.44
N VAL A 47 2.60 0.93 11.74
CA VAL A 47 1.78 -0.14 12.34
C VAL A 47 0.80 0.52 13.29
N ASP A 48 -0.50 0.26 13.11
CA ASP A 48 -1.58 0.89 13.91
C ASP A 48 -1.45 2.43 14.02
N GLY A 49 -1.05 3.09 12.91
CA GLY A 49 -0.87 4.54 12.83
C GLY A 49 0.41 5.07 13.50
N THR A 50 1.28 4.19 14.01
CA THR A 50 2.56 4.56 14.62
C THR A 50 3.70 4.24 13.65
N GLN A 51 4.62 5.19 13.44
CA GLN A 51 5.80 4.94 12.62
C GLN A 51 6.71 3.92 13.29
N VAL A 52 7.10 2.89 12.54
CA VAL A 52 8.02 1.83 12.99
C VAL A 52 9.16 1.69 11.99
N GLN A 53 10.26 1.10 12.42
CA GLN A 53 11.39 0.79 11.53
C GLN A 53 11.35 -0.63 10.96
N GLU A 54 10.56 -1.52 11.56
CA GLU A 54 10.44 -2.92 11.18
C GLU A 54 9.00 -3.41 11.39
N VAL A 55 8.50 -4.22 10.45
CA VAL A 55 7.24 -4.95 10.53
C VAL A 55 7.53 -6.44 10.50
N LYS A 56 6.80 -7.22 11.30
CA LYS A 56 6.96 -8.68 11.37
C LYS A 56 5.79 -9.43 10.74
N ALA A 57 6.05 -10.67 10.32
CA ALA A 57 5.01 -11.53 9.76
C ALA A 57 3.82 -11.67 10.72
N GLY A 58 2.62 -11.60 10.17
CA GLY A 58 1.34 -11.57 10.87
C GLY A 58 0.84 -10.18 11.25
N GLN A 59 1.63 -9.12 11.06
CA GLN A 59 1.23 -7.76 11.41
C GLN A 59 0.62 -7.01 10.21
N SER A 60 -0.45 -6.26 10.49
CA SER A 60 -0.99 -5.29 9.55
C SER A 60 -0.19 -3.99 9.63
N ALA A 61 0.26 -3.50 8.48
CA ALA A 61 1.07 -2.29 8.40
C ALA A 61 0.73 -1.49 7.15
N VAL A 62 1.24 -0.27 7.12
CA VAL A 62 1.27 0.63 5.97
C VAL A 62 2.71 0.75 5.54
N VAL A 63 2.96 0.43 4.28
CA VAL A 63 4.28 0.57 3.67
C VAL A 63 4.27 1.80 2.78
N VAL A 64 5.25 2.67 2.92
CA VAL A 64 5.48 3.80 2.00
C VAL A 64 6.71 3.47 1.17
N LEU A 65 6.57 3.60 -0.14
CA LEU A 65 7.62 3.34 -1.11
C LEU A 65 8.12 4.64 -1.73
N ASP A 66 9.36 4.62 -2.24
CA ASP A 66 9.90 5.70 -3.05
C ASP A 66 9.27 5.73 -4.45
N ALA A 67 8.93 4.55 -5.00
CA ALA A 67 8.21 4.40 -6.26
C ALA A 67 7.13 3.31 -6.17
N THR A 68 6.00 3.52 -6.87
CA THR A 68 4.87 2.57 -6.82
C THR A 68 4.13 2.44 -8.16
N PRO A 69 3.76 1.20 -8.56
CA PRO A 69 2.80 0.96 -9.65
C PRO A 69 1.32 1.03 -9.22
N PHE A 70 1.05 1.07 -7.91
CA PHE A 70 -0.29 1.01 -7.35
C PHE A 70 -0.98 2.38 -7.42
N TYR A 71 -2.18 2.44 -7.99
CA TYR A 71 -3.03 3.61 -7.87
C TYR A 71 -3.60 3.73 -6.46
N GLU A 72 -3.49 4.94 -5.91
CA GLU A 72 -4.22 5.36 -4.72
C GLU A 72 -5.74 5.39 -4.96
N GLU A 73 -6.51 5.14 -3.91
CA GLU A 73 -7.93 5.47 -3.89
C GLU A 73 -8.11 6.96 -4.19
N SER A 74 -8.86 7.26 -5.25
CA SER A 74 -9.22 8.62 -5.63
C SER A 74 -10.68 8.68 -6.04
N GLY A 75 -11.43 9.62 -5.45
CA GLY A 75 -12.83 9.87 -5.83
C GLY A 75 -13.82 8.76 -5.45
N GLY A 76 -13.54 7.98 -4.39
CA GLY A 76 -14.42 6.91 -3.89
C GLY A 76 -14.28 5.56 -4.59
N GLN A 77 -13.15 5.32 -5.26
CA GLN A 77 -12.78 4.03 -5.84
C GLN A 77 -11.70 3.36 -5.00
N VAL A 78 -11.89 2.09 -4.67
CA VAL A 78 -10.92 1.29 -3.91
C VAL A 78 -9.55 1.32 -4.61
N GLY A 79 -8.48 1.54 -3.84
CA GLY A 79 -7.12 1.58 -4.34
C GLY A 79 -6.68 0.25 -4.94
N ASP A 80 -5.53 0.28 -5.61
CA ASP A 80 -4.98 -0.95 -6.15
C ASP A 80 -4.53 -1.91 -5.05
N THR A 81 -4.66 -3.19 -5.37
CA THR A 81 -4.28 -4.30 -4.49
C THR A 81 -3.25 -5.16 -5.19
N GLY A 82 -2.47 -5.92 -4.43
CA GLY A 82 -1.36 -6.68 -4.99
C GLY A 82 -0.43 -7.22 -3.92
N LEU A 83 0.84 -7.40 -4.27
CA LEU A 83 1.86 -8.03 -3.43
C LEU A 83 3.15 -7.23 -3.48
N LEU A 84 3.79 -7.04 -2.33
CA LEU A 84 5.19 -6.63 -2.24
C LEU A 84 5.99 -7.85 -1.79
N GLU A 85 6.96 -8.26 -2.60
CA GLU A 85 7.76 -9.46 -2.35
C GLU A 85 9.24 -9.11 -2.37
N ALA A 86 10.01 -9.70 -1.46
CA ALA A 86 11.47 -9.71 -1.49
C ALA A 86 11.96 -11.10 -1.10
N ASP A 87 13.28 -11.31 -1.06
CA ASP A 87 13.85 -12.61 -0.71
C ASP A 87 13.41 -13.04 0.70
N GLY A 88 12.48 -14.00 0.79
CA GLY A 88 11.90 -14.46 2.06
C GLY A 88 10.84 -13.54 2.69
N VAL A 89 10.46 -12.44 2.03
CA VAL A 89 9.46 -11.47 2.53
C VAL A 89 8.26 -11.43 1.61
N ARG A 90 7.04 -11.51 2.18
CA ARG A 90 5.78 -11.38 1.44
C ARG A 90 4.81 -10.48 2.18
N PHE A 91 4.41 -9.39 1.53
CA PHE A 91 3.44 -8.44 2.03
C PHE A 91 2.26 -8.37 1.08
N ALA A 92 1.08 -8.76 1.55
CA ALA A 92 -0.15 -8.70 0.79
C ALA A 92 -0.77 -7.30 0.93
N VAL A 93 -0.73 -6.52 -0.15
CA VAL A 93 -1.35 -5.19 -0.24
C VAL A 93 -2.85 -5.37 -0.44
N ALA A 94 -3.61 -5.01 0.58
CA ALA A 94 -5.06 -5.09 0.58
C ALA A 94 -5.71 -3.81 0.03
N ASP A 95 -5.06 -2.66 0.18
CA ASP A 95 -5.56 -1.36 -0.28
C ASP A 95 -4.42 -0.34 -0.38
N THR A 96 -4.53 0.62 -1.29
CA THR A 96 -3.53 1.69 -1.47
C THR A 96 -4.20 3.04 -1.25
N LEU A 97 -3.74 3.77 -0.24
CA LEU A 97 -4.33 5.02 0.22
C LEU A 97 -3.34 6.17 0.15
N LYS A 98 -3.85 7.38 -0.01
CA LYS A 98 -3.02 8.58 0.03
C LYS A 98 -2.77 8.99 1.49
N ILE A 99 -1.50 9.05 1.89
CA ILE A 99 -1.10 9.46 3.24
C ILE A 99 -0.97 10.98 3.33
N GLN A 100 -0.34 11.58 2.33
CA GLN A 100 -0.21 13.03 2.17
C GLN A 100 -0.16 13.39 0.67
N ALA A 101 -0.12 14.68 0.36
CA ALA A 101 0.07 15.13 -1.03
C ALA A 101 1.35 14.50 -1.60
N GLY A 102 1.21 13.65 -2.61
CA GLY A 102 2.35 13.00 -3.28
C GLY A 102 2.88 11.72 -2.62
N VAL A 103 2.29 11.24 -1.52
CA VAL A 103 2.77 10.03 -0.82
C VAL A 103 1.67 8.99 -0.68
N PHE A 104 2.03 7.77 -1.08
CA PHE A 104 1.13 6.65 -1.24
C PHE A 104 1.47 5.61 -0.17
N GLY A 105 0.46 5.17 0.56
CA GLY A 105 0.56 4.19 1.64
C GLY A 105 -0.14 2.90 1.27
N HIS A 106 0.63 1.82 1.24
CA HIS A 106 0.18 0.49 0.88
C HIS A 106 -0.23 -0.23 2.15
N HIS A 107 -1.54 -0.27 2.38
CA HIS A 107 -2.12 -0.96 3.52
C HIS A 107 -2.23 -2.45 3.23
N GLY A 108 -1.69 -3.25 4.14
CA GLY A 108 -1.65 -4.68 3.95
C GLY A 108 -1.25 -5.44 5.20
N VAL A 109 -0.95 -6.71 5.01
CA VAL A 109 -0.45 -7.59 6.06
C VAL A 109 0.84 -8.24 5.59
N LEU A 110 1.84 -8.29 6.48
CA LEU A 110 3.04 -9.06 6.20
C LEU A 110 2.71 -10.54 6.42
N GLU A 111 2.68 -11.33 5.36
CA GLU A 111 2.38 -12.76 5.44
C GLU A 111 3.60 -13.55 5.90
N SER A 112 4.80 -13.14 5.50
CA SER A 112 6.05 -13.87 5.81
C SER A 112 7.26 -12.93 5.78
N GLY A 113 8.27 -13.27 6.58
CA GLY A 113 9.51 -12.50 6.70
C GLY A 113 9.42 -11.31 7.66
N SER A 114 10.32 -10.36 7.47
CA SER A 114 10.38 -9.08 8.16
C SER A 114 10.68 -8.00 7.14
N LEU A 115 10.03 -6.84 7.28
CA LEU A 115 10.21 -5.71 6.37
C LEU A 115 10.77 -4.53 7.16
N SER A 116 11.88 -3.96 6.72
CA SER A 116 12.51 -2.81 7.37
C SER A 116 12.54 -1.58 6.48
N VAL A 117 12.58 -0.39 7.10
CA VAL A 117 12.77 0.86 6.37
C VAL A 117 14.15 0.84 5.70
N GLY A 118 14.18 1.13 4.40
CA GLY A 118 15.37 1.08 3.56
C GLY A 118 15.51 -0.19 2.71
N ASP A 119 14.71 -1.22 2.98
CA ASP A 119 14.71 -2.45 2.20
C ASP A 119 14.17 -2.23 0.79
N THR A 120 14.60 -3.11 -0.11
CA THR A 120 14.25 -3.08 -1.52
C THR A 120 13.39 -4.28 -1.88
N LEU A 121 12.25 -4.04 -2.51
CA LEU A 121 11.20 -5.02 -2.80
C LEU A 121 10.84 -5.04 -4.29
N LEU A 122 10.09 -6.05 -4.68
CA LEU A 122 9.32 -6.12 -5.92
C LEU A 122 7.87 -5.72 -5.60
N ALA A 123 7.40 -4.63 -6.19
CA ALA A 123 6.01 -4.20 -6.11
C ALA A 123 5.21 -4.74 -7.29
N ARG A 124 4.20 -5.58 -7.04
CA ARG A 124 3.38 -6.19 -8.09
C ARG A 124 1.89 -5.94 -7.87
N VAL A 125 1.24 -5.32 -8.83
CA VAL A 125 -0.19 -5.02 -8.83
C VAL A 125 -0.98 -6.24 -9.32
N ASP A 126 -2.10 -6.52 -8.66
CA ASP A 126 -3.08 -7.50 -9.14
C ASP A 126 -3.91 -6.90 -10.28
N ALA A 127 -3.47 -7.21 -11.51
CA ALA A 127 -4.13 -6.78 -12.75
C ALA A 127 -5.60 -7.22 -12.85
N VAL A 128 -5.95 -8.37 -12.25
CA VAL A 128 -7.32 -8.92 -12.31
C VAL A 128 -8.26 -8.07 -11.47
N ARG A 129 -7.81 -7.62 -10.30
CA ARG A 129 -8.60 -6.72 -9.45
C ARG A 129 -8.68 -5.31 -10.03
N ARG A 130 -7.57 -4.78 -10.57
CA ARG A 130 -7.55 -3.47 -11.25
C ARG A 130 -8.54 -3.39 -12.42
N ALA A 131 -8.59 -4.43 -13.26
CA ALA A 131 -9.55 -4.51 -14.36
C ALA A 131 -11.03 -4.54 -13.92
N ARG A 132 -11.32 -4.95 -12.67
CA ARG A 132 -12.69 -4.99 -12.12
C ARG A 132 -13.13 -3.64 -11.55
N THR A 133 -12.19 -2.80 -11.08
CA THR A 133 -12.49 -1.46 -10.56
C THR A 133 -12.76 -0.46 -11.69
N THR A 134 -12.07 -0.57 -12.83
CA THR A 134 -12.23 0.33 -14.00
C THR A 134 -13.58 0.20 -14.74
N ARG A 135 -14.42 -0.81 -14.46
CA ARG A 135 -15.67 -1.02 -15.20
C ARG A 135 -16.89 -0.51 -14.42
N ARG A 136 -17.26 0.76 -14.58
CA ARG A 136 -18.67 1.23 -14.65
C ARG A 136 -18.80 2.54 -15.40
#